data_AF-A0A258D5D3-F1
#
_entry.id   AF-A0A258D5D3-F1
#
_cell.length_a   1.000
_cell.length_b   1.000
_cell.length_c   1.000
_cell.angle_alpha   90.00
_cell.angle_beta   90.00
_cell.angle_gamma   90.00
#
_symmetry.space_group_name_H-M   'P 1'
#
loop_
_entity.id
_entity.type
_entity.pdbx_description
1 polymer ?
#
loop_
_entity_poly.entity_id
_entity_poly.type
_entity_poly.pdbx_seq_one_letter_code
_entity_poly.pdbx_strand_id
1 'polypeptide(L)'
;MPLPFSHWTPDSLRRAIQAAGVALWSWNVEKDTFVMDEQGFAMWAVDETTELVFEDLSARIHPADRDRVRAAFTATRGIEGAYEIDFRIMIGDDIRWISARGLGNDSGLHQGHMYGIFLDVTGRKQAEEGHELLAGEMSHRVKNLLAIASGLTQIASRSSTTAAEMAKDLTSRLTSLGRAHDLVRPLPGHHGTAALLGDLLSILLSPYEDMGAFSGRIRVAVPRMGVGEGAATTLALVIHELATNSVKYGALSADEGTLDVSGSLDG
;
A
#
# COMPACT_ATOMS: atom_id res chain seq x y z
N MET A 1 44.99 -30.86 -6.24
CA MET A 1 44.35 -29.77 -6.98
C MET A 1 43.93 -28.72 -5.94
N PRO A 2 44.54 -27.51 -5.93
CA PRO A 2 44.18 -26.48 -4.96
C PRO A 2 42.78 -25.93 -5.26
N LEU A 3 42.00 -25.63 -4.23
CA LEU A 3 40.61 -25.18 -4.33
C LEU A 3 40.49 -23.78 -4.98
N PRO A 4 39.40 -23.49 -5.73
CA PRO A 4 39.25 -22.29 -6.58
C PRO A 4 38.97 -20.96 -5.84
N PHE A 5 39.24 -20.86 -4.54
CA PHE A 5 38.97 -19.66 -3.73
C PHE A 5 40.12 -18.62 -3.75
N SER A 6 41.11 -18.76 -4.64
CA SER A 6 42.35 -17.96 -4.63
C SER A 6 42.18 -16.46 -4.91
N HIS A 7 41.00 -16.01 -5.33
CA HIS A 7 40.70 -14.60 -5.58
C HIS A 7 40.10 -13.88 -4.36
N TRP A 8 39.69 -14.61 -3.30
CA TRP A 8 39.21 -14.02 -2.05
C TRP A 8 40.39 -13.60 -1.17
N THR A 9 40.88 -12.39 -1.43
CA THR A 9 41.92 -11.72 -0.67
C THR A 9 41.30 -10.68 0.27
N PRO A 10 42.04 -10.17 1.27
CA PRO A 10 41.55 -9.06 2.09
C PRO A 10 41.10 -7.83 1.27
N ASP A 11 41.73 -7.57 0.12
CA ASP A 11 41.34 -6.45 -0.77
C ASP A 11 40.00 -6.73 -1.47
N SER A 12 39.81 -7.94 -2.01
CA SER A 12 38.55 -8.29 -2.68
C SER A 12 37.38 -8.35 -1.69
N LEU A 13 37.63 -8.75 -0.43
CA LEU A 13 36.63 -8.73 0.64
C LEU A 13 36.23 -7.29 0.98
N ARG A 14 37.18 -6.37 1.15
CA ARG A 14 36.87 -4.94 1.38
C ARG A 14 36.06 -4.34 0.24
N ARG A 15 36.41 -4.64 -1.02
CA ARG A 15 35.64 -4.18 -2.20
C ARG A 15 34.21 -4.72 -2.19
N ALA A 16 34.01 -5.99 -1.86
CA ALA A 16 32.68 -6.59 -1.79
C ALA A 16 31.82 -5.96 -0.69
N ILE A 17 32.41 -5.73 0.49
CA ILE A 17 31.78 -5.04 1.63
C ILE A 17 31.34 -3.63 1.24
N GLN A 18 32.25 -2.85 0.64
CA GLN A 18 31.94 -1.49 0.19
C GLN A 18 30.83 -1.48 -0.89
N ALA A 19 30.89 -2.41 -1.86
CA ALA A 19 29.86 -2.54 -2.89
C ALA A 19 28.50 -2.97 -2.34
N ALA A 20 28.49 -3.76 -1.26
CA ALA A 20 27.27 -4.17 -0.57
C ALA A 20 26.66 -3.05 0.31
N GLY A 21 27.39 -1.95 0.52
CA GLY A 21 26.93 -0.86 1.36
C GLY A 21 26.81 -1.22 2.84
N VAL A 22 27.57 -2.21 3.31
CA VAL A 22 27.58 -2.64 4.72
C VAL A 22 28.61 -1.82 5.50
N ALA A 23 28.27 -1.40 6.71
CA ALA A 23 29.23 -0.85 7.67
C ALA A 23 29.72 -1.96 8.59
N LEU A 24 31.02 -1.99 8.90
CA LEU A 24 31.60 -2.95 9.83
C LEU A 24 31.59 -2.39 11.25
N TRP A 25 31.34 -3.26 12.22
CA TRP A 25 31.52 -2.94 13.64
C TRP A 25 32.18 -4.10 14.38
N SER A 26 32.93 -3.75 15.42
CA SER A 26 33.31 -4.68 16.47
C SER A 26 32.98 -4.10 17.84
N TRP A 27 32.68 -4.97 18.78
CA TRP A 27 32.36 -4.58 20.15
C TRP A 27 33.18 -5.41 21.12
N ASN A 28 33.99 -4.72 21.93
CA ASN A 28 34.65 -5.32 23.07
C ASN A 28 33.66 -5.40 24.23
N VAL A 29 33.26 -6.63 24.54
CA VAL A 29 32.15 -6.91 25.46
C VAL A 29 32.53 -6.63 26.92
N GLU A 30 33.82 -6.73 27.26
CA GLU A 30 34.36 -6.50 28.61
C GLU A 30 34.55 -5.01 28.91
N LYS A 31 35.07 -4.26 27.92
CA LYS A 31 35.37 -2.83 28.06
C LYS A 31 34.23 -1.92 27.63
N ASP A 32 33.18 -2.48 27.03
CA ASP A 32 32.05 -1.79 26.42
C ASP A 32 32.46 -0.79 25.32
N THR A 33 33.52 -1.09 24.57
CA THR A 33 34.04 -0.21 23.51
C THR A 33 33.66 -0.73 22.12
N PHE A 34 33.07 0.13 21.30
CA PHE A 34 32.77 -0.12 19.90
C PHE A 34 33.88 0.43 19.00
N VAL A 35 34.14 -0.28 17.91
CA VAL A 35 34.93 0.21 16.78
C VAL A 35 34.08 0.04 15.54
N MET A 36 34.05 1.04 14.67
CA MET A 36 33.39 0.97 13.37
C MET A 36 34.37 1.37 12.26
N ASP A 37 34.04 1.00 11.03
CA ASP A 37 34.69 1.59 9.86
C ASP A 37 34.10 2.99 9.54
N GLU A 38 34.72 3.69 8.58
CA GLU A 38 34.28 5.00 8.09
C GLU A 38 32.79 5.00 7.70
N GLN A 39 32.33 3.90 7.08
CA GLN A 39 30.94 3.75 6.69
C GLN A 39 30.00 3.65 7.89
N GLY A 40 30.40 2.99 8.97
CA GLY A 40 29.64 2.95 10.23
C GLY A 40 29.52 4.32 10.88
N PHE A 41 30.61 5.09 10.98
CA PHE A 41 30.55 6.45 11.52
C PHE A 41 29.62 7.35 10.70
N ALA A 42 29.71 7.29 9.37
CA ALA A 42 28.83 8.01 8.46
C ALA A 42 27.35 7.57 8.57
N MET A 43 27.10 6.26 8.68
CA MET A 43 25.75 5.70 8.80
C MET A 43 25.03 6.18 10.07
N TRP A 44 25.76 6.26 11.18
CA TRP A 44 25.26 6.71 12.48
C TRP A 44 25.35 8.22 12.71
N ALA A 45 25.96 8.95 11.77
CA ALA A 45 26.24 10.39 11.85
C ALA A 45 26.97 10.79 13.14
N VAL A 46 27.92 9.97 13.58
CA VAL A 46 28.83 10.21 14.71
C VAL A 46 30.22 10.58 14.20
N ASP A 47 30.94 11.39 14.97
CA ASP A 47 32.33 11.71 14.66
C ASP A 47 33.21 10.46 14.82
N GLU A 48 34.22 10.34 13.96
CA GLU A 48 35.21 9.27 14.06
C GLU A 48 35.97 9.38 15.39
N THR A 49 35.95 8.29 16.17
CA THR A 49 36.61 8.23 17.48
C THR A 49 37.06 6.81 17.79
N THR A 50 38.10 6.69 18.60
CA THR A 50 38.58 5.41 19.14
C THR A 50 37.94 5.06 20.48
N GLU A 51 37.13 5.95 21.05
CA GLU A 51 36.52 5.84 22.38
C GLU A 51 34.99 5.76 22.33
N LEU A 52 34.43 5.13 21.30
CA LEU A 52 32.98 4.97 21.16
C LEU A 52 32.48 3.89 22.13
N VAL A 53 31.46 4.20 22.93
CA VAL A 53 30.78 3.21 23.79
C VAL A 53 29.35 2.94 23.32
N PHE A 54 28.72 1.88 23.83
CA PHE A 54 27.34 1.55 23.46
C PHE A 54 26.38 2.72 23.73
N GLU A 55 26.59 3.46 24.83
CA GLU A 55 25.70 4.56 25.23
C GLU A 55 25.65 5.68 24.19
N ASP A 56 26.77 5.98 23.53
CA ASP A 56 26.84 7.01 22.48
C ASP A 56 25.95 6.65 21.29
N LEU A 57 25.95 5.36 20.91
CA LEU A 57 25.06 4.83 19.87
C LEU A 57 23.61 4.75 20.36
N SER A 58 23.40 4.30 21.61
CA SER A 58 22.07 4.18 22.22
C SER A 58 21.31 5.50 22.28
N ALA A 59 22.03 6.62 22.47
CA ALA A 59 21.43 7.95 22.47
C ALA A 59 20.75 8.28 21.12
N ARG A 60 21.26 7.73 20.01
CA ARG A 60 20.73 7.92 18.65
C ARG A 60 19.63 6.95 18.28
N ILE A 61 19.50 5.83 19.01
CA ILE A 61 18.39 4.89 18.80
C ILE A 61 17.07 5.60 19.17
N HIS A 62 16.06 5.40 18.33
CA HIS A 62 14.71 5.91 18.56
C HIS A 62 14.20 5.47 19.95
N PRO A 63 13.60 6.36 20.77
CA PRO A 63 13.24 6.07 22.16
C PRO A 63 12.45 4.78 22.35
N ALA A 64 11.51 4.49 21.46
CA ALA A 64 10.69 3.27 21.50
C ALA A 64 11.46 1.96 21.24
N ASP A 65 12.67 2.02 20.68
CA ASP A 65 13.47 0.84 20.35
C ASP A 65 14.62 0.60 21.36
N ARG A 66 15.00 1.59 22.17
CA ARG A 66 16.20 1.57 23.04
C ARG A 66 16.27 0.36 23.96
N ASP A 67 15.22 0.13 24.75
CA ASP A 67 15.19 -0.96 25.74
C ASP A 67 15.29 -2.33 25.06
N ARG A 68 14.57 -2.49 23.94
CA ARG A 68 14.59 -3.71 23.13
C ARG A 68 15.98 -3.96 22.54
N VAL A 69 16.62 -2.93 21.99
CA VAL A 69 17.97 -3.06 21.41
C VAL A 69 18.99 -3.38 22.49
N ARG A 70 18.96 -2.67 23.64
CA ARG A 70 19.84 -2.96 24.78
C ARG A 70 19.71 -4.41 25.25
N ALA A 71 18.47 -4.88 25.41
CA ALA A 71 18.20 -6.24 25.83
C ALA A 71 18.72 -7.26 24.80
N ALA A 72 18.51 -7.00 23.52
CA ALA A 72 18.98 -7.86 22.44
C ALA A 72 20.51 -7.95 22.38
N PHE A 73 21.23 -6.83 22.43
CA PHE A 73 22.69 -6.81 22.47
C PHE A 73 23.25 -7.51 23.72
N THR A 74 22.58 -7.38 24.87
CA THR A 74 22.95 -8.11 26.09
C THR A 74 22.76 -9.61 25.92
N ALA A 75 21.65 -10.02 25.29
CA ALA A 75 21.31 -11.42 25.06
C ALA A 75 22.24 -12.10 24.05
N THR A 76 22.82 -11.37 23.08
CA THR A 76 23.79 -11.92 22.11
C THR A 76 24.97 -12.63 22.78
N ARG A 77 25.30 -12.26 24.03
CA ARG A 77 26.34 -12.92 24.85
C ARG A 77 26.06 -14.40 25.14
N GLY A 78 24.79 -14.82 25.15
CA GLY A 78 24.37 -16.18 25.47
C GLY A 78 23.78 -16.96 24.29
N ILE A 79 23.71 -16.35 23.10
CA ILE A 79 23.10 -16.97 21.91
C ILE A 79 24.21 -17.53 21.02
N GLU A 80 24.15 -18.83 20.73
CA GLU A 80 25.00 -19.47 19.73
C GLU A 80 24.44 -19.25 18.33
N GLY A 81 25.25 -18.69 17.43
CA GLY A 81 24.90 -18.51 16.02
C GLY A 81 24.59 -17.08 15.61
N ALA A 82 23.90 -16.93 14.47
CA ALA A 82 23.61 -15.63 13.88
C ALA A 82 22.58 -14.84 14.68
N TYR A 83 22.89 -13.57 14.89
CA TYR A 83 22.03 -12.59 15.52
C TYR A 83 21.68 -11.49 14.50
N GLU A 84 20.41 -11.09 14.48
CA GLU A 84 19.92 -10.00 13.66
C GLU A 84 18.87 -9.18 14.43
N ILE A 85 19.00 -7.85 14.39
CA ILE A 85 17.99 -6.94 14.91
C ILE A 85 17.81 -5.74 13.97
N ASP A 86 16.55 -5.42 13.66
CA ASP A 86 16.19 -4.16 13.00
C ASP A 86 15.72 -3.16 14.06
N PHE A 87 16.20 -1.92 13.98
CA PHE A 87 15.80 -0.81 14.86
C PHE A 87 15.97 0.54 14.16
N ARG A 88 15.30 1.55 14.72
CA ARG A 88 15.37 2.92 14.19
C ARG A 88 16.46 3.72 14.89
N ILE A 89 17.17 4.51 14.12
CA ILE A 89 18.03 5.60 14.61
C ILE A 89 17.45 6.95 14.17
N MET A 90 17.76 7.98 14.93
CA MET A 90 17.39 9.36 14.65
C MET A 90 18.65 10.15 14.27
N ILE A 91 18.62 10.80 13.12
CA ILE A 91 19.69 11.69 12.64
C ILE A 91 19.05 13.06 12.41
N GLY A 92 19.17 13.96 13.40
CA GLY A 92 18.33 15.15 13.44
C GLY A 92 16.86 14.74 13.58
N ASP A 93 16.02 15.21 12.66
CA ASP A 93 14.59 14.87 12.57
C ASP A 93 14.31 13.64 11.69
N ASP A 94 15.32 13.12 10.99
CA ASP A 94 15.16 11.99 10.08
C ASP A 94 15.25 10.64 10.82
N ILE A 95 14.36 9.71 10.47
CA ILE A 95 14.38 8.34 10.95
C ILE A 95 15.00 7.43 9.90
N ARG A 96 16.03 6.67 10.30
CA ARG A 96 16.60 5.58 9.48
C ARG A 96 16.41 4.24 10.17
N TRP A 97 16.16 3.20 9.38
CA TRP A 97 16.14 1.84 9.86
C TRP A 97 17.51 1.19 9.65
N ILE A 98 18.09 0.70 10.74
CA ILE A 98 19.36 -0.01 10.74
C ILE A 98 19.09 -1.48 11.09
N SER A 99 19.68 -2.38 10.32
CA SER A 99 19.78 -3.80 10.63
C SER A 99 21.19 -4.08 11.15
N ALA A 100 21.29 -4.51 12.41
CA ALA A 100 22.54 -4.98 13.00
C ALA A 100 22.58 -6.49 12.94
N ARG A 101 23.65 -7.03 12.34
CA ARG A 101 23.86 -8.47 12.20
C ARG A 101 25.22 -8.85 12.74
N GLY A 102 25.29 -9.97 13.44
CA GLY A 102 26.55 -10.48 14.01
C GLY A 102 26.47 -11.97 14.30
N LEU A 103 27.57 -12.52 14.81
CA LEU A 103 27.63 -13.88 15.34
C LEU A 103 27.81 -13.80 16.86
N GLY A 104 26.93 -14.47 17.61
CA GLY A 104 27.03 -14.60 19.07
C GLY A 104 27.85 -15.82 19.53
N ASN A 105 28.03 -15.96 20.85
CA ASN A 105 28.79 -17.01 21.55
C ASN A 105 30.33 -17.02 21.29
N ASP A 106 31.04 -17.95 21.95
CA ASP A 106 32.51 -18.15 21.87
C ASP A 106 33.05 -18.34 20.44
N SER A 107 32.21 -18.78 19.49
CA SER A 107 32.58 -18.90 18.08
C SER A 107 32.56 -17.57 17.31
N GLY A 108 31.77 -16.59 17.76
CA GLY A 108 31.78 -15.21 17.26
C GLY A 108 32.72 -14.28 18.02
N LEU A 109 33.12 -14.66 19.24
CA LEU A 109 34.05 -13.92 20.08
C LEU A 109 35.51 -14.22 19.68
N HIS A 110 36.13 -13.32 18.92
CA HIS A 110 37.56 -13.42 18.64
C HIS A 110 38.33 -12.42 19.50
N GLN A 111 39.17 -12.93 20.40
CA GLN A 111 39.97 -12.11 21.33
C GLN A 111 39.13 -11.09 22.14
N GLY A 112 37.96 -11.52 22.64
CA GLY A 112 37.06 -10.67 23.44
C GLY A 112 36.24 -9.65 22.63
N HIS A 113 36.26 -9.73 21.29
CA HIS A 113 35.48 -8.87 20.41
C HIS A 113 34.41 -9.65 19.66
N MET A 114 33.20 -9.13 19.64
CA MET A 114 32.17 -9.53 18.68
C MET A 114 32.31 -8.69 17.42
N TYR A 115 32.03 -9.30 16.27
CA TYR A 115 32.10 -8.64 14.97
C TYR A 115 30.75 -8.75 14.26
N GLY A 116 30.43 -7.73 13.48
CA GLY A 116 29.21 -7.72 12.71
C GLY A 116 29.16 -6.60 11.70
N ILE A 117 27.98 -6.45 11.13
CA ILE A 117 27.67 -5.40 10.16
C ILE A 117 26.45 -4.59 10.59
N PHE A 118 26.42 -3.33 10.17
CA PHE A 118 25.20 -2.54 10.06
C PHE A 118 24.82 -2.39 8.60
N LEU A 119 23.51 -2.43 8.34
CA LEU A 119 22.90 -2.25 7.04
C LEU A 119 21.82 -1.17 7.17
N ASP A 120 21.83 -0.17 6.28
CA ASP A 120 20.69 0.73 6.13
C ASP A 120 19.58 -0.02 5.38
N VAL A 121 18.48 -0.28 6.07
CA VAL A 121 17.30 -0.98 5.54
C VAL A 121 16.09 -0.06 5.45
N THR A 122 16.30 1.26 5.50
CA THR A 122 15.24 2.28 5.47
C THR A 122 14.35 2.15 4.24
N GLY A 123 14.95 2.09 3.04
CA GLY A 123 14.18 1.95 1.80
C GLY A 123 13.36 0.66 1.73
N ARG A 124 13.91 -0.45 2.25
CA ARG A 124 13.19 -1.74 2.34
C ARG A 124 12.01 -1.64 3.30
N LYS A 125 12.22 -1.07 4.50
CA LYS A 125 11.17 -0.91 5.52
C LYS A 125 10.05 0.03 5.06
N GLN A 126 10.39 1.14 4.41
CA GLN A 126 9.40 2.05 3.83
C GLN A 126 8.58 1.39 2.72
N ALA A 127 9.20 0.55 1.89
CA ALA A 127 8.48 -0.23 0.88
C ALA A 127 7.54 -1.27 1.51
N GLU A 128 7.99 -1.98 2.55
CA GLU A 128 7.16 -2.92 3.33
C GLU A 128 5.93 -2.21 3.93
N GLU A 129 6.12 -1.07 4.60
CA GLU A 129 5.03 -0.26 5.18
C GLU A 129 4.06 0.26 4.11
N GLY A 130 4.57 0.72 2.96
CA GLY A 130 3.76 1.16 1.84
C GLY A 130 2.89 0.03 1.26
N HIS A 131 3.45 -1.17 1.14
CA HIS A 131 2.70 -2.35 0.68
C HIS A 131 1.59 -2.75 1.65
N GLU A 132 1.85 -2.73 2.96
CA GLU A 132 0.84 -3.04 3.97
C GLU A 132 -0.31 -2.02 3.97
N LEU A 133 0.01 -0.73 3.82
CA LEU A 133 -0.98 0.34 3.74
C LEU A 133 -1.89 0.15 2.51
N LEU A 134 -1.30 -0.12 1.34
CA LEU A 134 -2.04 -0.41 0.11
C LEU A 134 -2.91 -1.66 0.25
N ALA A 135 -2.39 -2.72 0.88
CA ALA A 135 -3.15 -3.95 1.13
C ALA A 135 -4.34 -3.70 2.09
N GLY A 136 -4.15 -2.85 3.11
CA GLY A 136 -5.21 -2.41 4.01
C GLY A 136 -6.32 -1.64 3.30
N GLU A 137 -5.95 -0.69 2.45
CA GLU A 137 -6.90 0.08 1.64
C GLU A 137 -7.68 -0.83 0.68
N MET A 138 -6.99 -1.73 -0.03
CA MET A 138 -7.63 -2.71 -0.91
C MET A 138 -8.61 -3.60 -0.15
N SER A 139 -8.23 -4.08 1.03
CA SER A 139 -9.10 -4.90 1.89
C SER A 139 -10.36 -4.14 2.31
N HIS A 140 -10.24 -2.85 2.61
CA HIS A 140 -11.38 -2.00 2.90
C HIS A 140 -12.32 -1.86 1.70
N ARG A 141 -11.77 -1.60 0.51
CA ARG A 141 -12.55 -1.49 -0.73
C ARG A 141 -13.29 -2.80 -1.07
N VAL A 142 -12.63 -3.95 -0.93
CA VAL A 142 -13.27 -5.26 -1.12
C VAL A 142 -14.44 -5.47 -0.15
N LYS A 143 -14.26 -5.14 1.13
CA LYS A 143 -15.35 -5.23 2.13
C LYS A 143 -16.55 -4.36 1.75
N ASN A 144 -16.30 -3.14 1.26
CA ASN A 144 -17.37 -2.25 0.78
C ASN A 144 -18.13 -2.85 -0.40
N LEU A 145 -17.42 -3.38 -1.41
CA LEU A 145 -18.04 -4.02 -2.58
C LEU A 145 -18.88 -5.24 -2.20
N LEU A 146 -18.40 -6.07 -1.25
CA LEU A 146 -19.14 -7.22 -0.75
C LEU A 146 -20.41 -6.81 0.01
N ALA A 147 -20.35 -5.73 0.78
CA ALA A 147 -21.52 -5.18 1.48
C ALA A 147 -22.57 -4.69 0.47
N ILE A 148 -22.15 -3.98 -0.59
CA ILE A 148 -23.05 -3.53 -1.67
C ILE A 148 -23.67 -4.74 -2.39
N ALA A 149 -22.87 -5.73 -2.79
CA ALA A 149 -23.36 -6.93 -3.48
C ALA A 149 -24.37 -7.72 -2.61
N SER A 150 -24.12 -7.80 -1.30
CA SER A 150 -25.03 -8.43 -0.34
C SER A 150 -26.35 -7.66 -0.23
N GLY A 151 -26.30 -6.32 -0.16
CA GLY A 151 -27.49 -5.47 -0.18
C GLY A 151 -28.30 -5.63 -1.47
N LEU A 152 -27.64 -5.66 -2.63
CA LEU A 152 -28.28 -5.89 -3.93
C LEU A 152 -28.95 -7.26 -4.01
N THR A 153 -28.31 -8.30 -3.47
CA THR A 153 -28.88 -9.65 -3.41
C THR A 153 -30.16 -9.65 -2.59
N GLN A 154 -30.17 -8.96 -1.45
CA GLN A 154 -31.35 -8.86 -0.58
C GLN A 154 -32.50 -8.08 -1.23
N ILE A 155 -32.19 -7.03 -2.00
CA ILE A 155 -33.18 -6.27 -2.77
C ILE A 155 -33.78 -7.15 -3.87
N ALA A 156 -32.95 -7.77 -4.71
CA ALA A 156 -33.40 -8.64 -5.80
C ALA A 156 -34.26 -9.82 -5.29
N SER A 157 -33.89 -10.39 -4.13
CA SER A 157 -34.67 -11.45 -3.49
C SER A 157 -36.08 -11.01 -3.07
N ARG A 158 -36.31 -9.72 -2.80
CA ARG A 158 -37.63 -9.20 -2.39
C ARG A 158 -38.49 -8.81 -3.58
N SER A 159 -37.89 -8.45 -4.71
CA SER A 159 -38.57 -7.93 -5.90
C SER A 159 -38.81 -8.97 -7.00
N SER A 160 -38.18 -10.14 -6.93
CA SER A 160 -38.29 -11.19 -7.94
C SER A 160 -39.13 -12.37 -7.48
N THR A 161 -39.93 -12.94 -8.38
CA THR A 161 -40.81 -14.09 -8.07
C THR A 161 -40.12 -15.41 -8.36
N THR A 162 -39.17 -15.43 -9.29
CA THR A 162 -38.40 -16.61 -9.67
C THR A 162 -36.90 -16.41 -9.48
N ALA A 163 -36.16 -17.50 -9.28
CA ALA A 163 -34.71 -17.48 -9.20
C ALA A 163 -34.06 -16.95 -10.49
N ALA A 164 -34.66 -17.22 -11.66
CA ALA A 164 -34.18 -16.73 -12.94
C ALA A 164 -34.33 -15.20 -13.07
N GLU A 165 -35.45 -14.64 -12.63
CA GLU A 165 -35.65 -13.19 -12.55
C GLU A 165 -34.66 -12.53 -11.58
N MET A 166 -34.48 -13.13 -10.40
CA MET A 166 -33.53 -12.64 -9.40
C MET A 166 -32.10 -12.61 -9.95
N ALA A 167 -31.66 -13.69 -10.59
CA ALA A 167 -30.34 -13.77 -11.19
C ALA A 167 -30.14 -12.73 -12.29
N LYS A 168 -31.17 -12.52 -13.14
CA LYS A 168 -31.15 -11.51 -14.20
C LYS A 168 -31.05 -10.09 -13.62
N ASP A 169 -31.87 -9.77 -12.62
CA ASP A 169 -31.91 -8.43 -12.00
C ASP A 169 -30.59 -8.12 -11.27
N LEU A 170 -30.09 -9.06 -10.47
CA LEU A 170 -28.82 -8.93 -9.76
C LEU A 170 -27.64 -8.74 -10.73
N THR A 171 -27.57 -9.54 -11.80
CA THR A 171 -26.52 -9.43 -12.81
C THR A 171 -26.55 -8.05 -13.50
N SER A 172 -27.74 -7.54 -13.80
CA SER A 172 -27.90 -6.23 -14.45
C SER A 172 -27.42 -5.08 -13.55
N ARG A 173 -27.80 -5.10 -12.27
CA ARG A 173 -27.35 -4.12 -11.27
C ARG A 173 -25.85 -4.17 -11.03
N LEU A 174 -25.27 -5.36 -10.89
CA LEU A 174 -23.82 -5.55 -10.71
C LEU A 174 -23.03 -5.06 -11.94
N THR A 175 -23.55 -5.31 -13.15
CA THR A 175 -22.92 -4.84 -14.39
C THR A 175 -22.95 -3.31 -14.48
N SER A 176 -24.09 -2.69 -14.14
CA SER A 176 -24.23 -1.23 -14.08
C SER A 176 -23.24 -0.61 -13.09
N LEU A 177 -23.12 -1.22 -11.90
CA LEU A 177 -22.17 -0.79 -10.88
C LEU A 177 -20.71 -0.93 -11.34
N GLY A 178 -20.36 -2.03 -12.01
CA GLY A 178 -19.02 -2.23 -12.57
C GLY A 178 -18.63 -1.14 -13.57
N ARG A 179 -19.54 -0.77 -14.47
CA ARG A 179 -19.32 0.33 -15.44
C ARG A 179 -19.08 1.67 -14.77
N ALA A 180 -19.82 1.98 -13.71
CA ALA A 180 -19.60 3.20 -12.93
C ALA A 180 -18.22 3.21 -12.26
N HIS A 181 -17.81 2.06 -11.70
CA HIS A 181 -16.50 1.92 -11.05
C HIS A 181 -15.34 2.10 -12.04
N ASP A 182 -15.46 1.59 -13.28
CA ASP A 182 -14.44 1.75 -14.32
C ASP A 182 -14.19 3.21 -14.75
N LEU A 183 -15.17 4.10 -14.54
CA LEU A 183 -15.06 5.53 -14.82
C LEU A 183 -14.44 6.34 -13.68
N VAL A 184 -14.45 5.81 -12.46
CA VAL A 184 -13.88 6.50 -11.29
C VAL A 184 -12.36 6.39 -11.35
N ARG A 185 -11.71 7.45 -11.84
CA ARG A 185 -10.25 7.49 -12.05
C ARG A 185 -9.65 8.79 -11.52
N PRO A 186 -8.33 8.87 -11.27
CA PRO A 186 -7.70 10.12 -10.90
C PRO A 186 -7.92 11.18 -11.99
N LEU A 187 -8.56 12.30 -11.65
CA LEU A 187 -8.76 13.40 -12.59
C LEU A 187 -7.59 14.40 -12.48
N PRO A 188 -7.05 14.92 -13.60
CA PRO A 188 -6.03 15.96 -13.57
C PRO A 188 -6.52 17.18 -12.76
N GLY A 189 -5.72 17.65 -11.82
CA GLY A 189 -6.02 18.82 -10.98
C GLY A 189 -6.97 18.57 -9.80
N HIS A 190 -7.35 17.32 -9.51
CA HIS A 190 -8.16 16.96 -8.34
C HIS A 190 -7.40 16.02 -7.40
N HIS A 191 -7.50 16.26 -6.09
CA HIS A 191 -7.07 15.28 -5.10
C HIS A 191 -8.15 14.20 -4.98
N GLY A 192 -7.93 13.02 -5.56
CA GLY A 192 -8.83 11.87 -5.47
C GLY A 192 -9.27 11.29 -6.83
N THR A 193 -10.01 10.19 -6.78
CA THR A 193 -10.63 9.56 -7.96
C THR A 193 -12.05 10.07 -8.15
N ALA A 194 -12.41 10.43 -9.38
CA ALA A 194 -13.74 10.90 -9.72
C ALA A 194 -14.09 10.57 -11.18
N ALA A 195 -15.38 10.47 -11.46
CA ALA A 195 -15.94 10.41 -12.80
C ALA A 195 -16.64 11.74 -13.13
N LEU A 196 -16.64 12.17 -14.39
CA LEU A 196 -17.50 13.29 -14.78
C LEU A 196 -18.96 12.83 -14.76
N LEU A 197 -19.86 13.64 -14.19
CA LEU A 197 -21.28 13.27 -14.05
C LEU A 197 -21.92 12.95 -15.41
N GLY A 198 -21.61 13.72 -16.45
CA GLY A 198 -22.09 13.47 -17.81
C GLY A 198 -21.68 12.09 -18.32
N ASP A 199 -20.39 11.77 -18.26
CA ASP A 199 -19.85 10.48 -18.72
C ASP A 199 -20.45 9.31 -17.93
N LEU A 200 -20.62 9.49 -16.62
CA LEU A 200 -21.26 8.50 -15.74
C LEU A 200 -22.70 8.23 -16.17
N LEU A 201 -23.51 9.27 -16.37
CA LEU A 201 -24.91 9.11 -16.80
C LEU A 201 -25.00 8.48 -18.20
N SER A 202 -24.17 8.91 -19.14
CA SER A 202 -24.12 8.34 -20.48
C SER A 202 -23.78 6.85 -20.46
N ILE A 203 -22.78 6.42 -19.67
CA ILE A 203 -22.42 4.99 -19.63
C ILE A 203 -23.50 4.13 -18.98
N LEU A 204 -24.16 4.67 -17.94
CA LEU A 204 -25.23 3.99 -17.20
C LEU A 204 -26.50 3.86 -18.03
N LEU A 205 -26.79 4.84 -18.88
CA LEU A 205 -27.98 4.87 -19.73
C LEU A 205 -27.78 4.16 -21.07
N SER A 206 -26.53 3.95 -21.52
CA SER A 206 -26.22 3.27 -22.79
C SER A 206 -26.94 1.93 -23.03
N PRO A 207 -27.17 1.03 -22.04
CA PRO A 207 -27.91 -0.22 -22.28
C PRO A 207 -29.36 0.00 -22.73
N TYR A 208 -29.92 1.17 -22.46
CA TYR A 208 -31.33 1.49 -22.69
C TYR A 208 -31.53 2.34 -23.96
N GLU A 209 -30.46 2.83 -24.58
CA GLU A 209 -30.53 3.57 -25.85
C GLU A 209 -30.88 2.65 -27.03
N ASP A 210 -30.31 1.44 -27.08
CA ASP A 210 -30.37 0.52 -28.23
C ASP A 210 -31.59 -0.41 -28.26
N MET A 211 -32.57 -0.25 -27.37
CA MET A 211 -33.74 -1.15 -27.29
C MET A 211 -34.82 -0.85 -28.36
N GLY A 212 -34.52 -0.11 -29.45
CA GLY A 212 -35.50 0.22 -30.50
C GLY A 212 -34.91 0.85 -31.76
N ALA A 213 -35.74 1.05 -32.79
CA ALA A 213 -35.34 1.48 -34.14
C ALA A 213 -34.87 2.96 -34.28
N PHE A 214 -34.90 3.75 -33.20
CA PHE A 214 -34.55 5.17 -33.22
C PHE A 214 -33.42 5.50 -32.23
N SER A 215 -32.25 5.84 -32.78
CA SER A 215 -31.13 6.44 -32.06
C SER A 215 -31.51 7.84 -31.55
N GLY A 216 -31.26 8.15 -30.28
CA GLY A 216 -31.43 9.49 -29.70
C GLY A 216 -32.60 9.71 -28.73
N ARG A 217 -33.21 8.66 -28.16
CA ARG A 217 -34.34 8.78 -27.21
C ARG A 217 -33.95 9.25 -25.80
N ILE A 218 -32.65 9.24 -25.48
CA ILE A 218 -32.14 9.65 -24.17
C ILE A 218 -31.26 10.88 -24.36
N ARG A 219 -31.57 11.95 -23.61
CA ARG A 219 -30.78 13.19 -23.58
C ARG A 219 -30.23 13.41 -22.19
N VAL A 220 -28.94 13.78 -22.12
CA VAL A 220 -28.25 14.13 -20.88
C VAL A 220 -27.70 15.55 -20.99
N ALA A 221 -28.12 16.44 -20.10
CA ALA A 221 -27.74 17.85 -20.05
C ALA A 221 -27.41 18.27 -18.62
N VAL A 222 -26.20 17.90 -18.17
CA VAL A 222 -25.73 18.14 -16.78
C VAL A 222 -24.46 19.00 -16.75
N PRO A 223 -24.19 19.70 -15.63
CA PRO A 223 -22.98 20.49 -15.49
C PRO A 223 -21.73 19.61 -15.49
N ARG A 224 -20.60 20.18 -15.93
CA ARG A 224 -19.31 19.50 -15.89
C ARG A 224 -18.78 19.45 -14.46
N MET A 225 -19.15 18.41 -13.73
CA MET A 225 -18.78 18.19 -12.34
C MET A 225 -18.17 16.80 -12.11
N GLY A 226 -17.19 16.73 -11.21
CA GLY A 226 -16.61 15.48 -10.74
C GLY A 226 -17.48 14.83 -9.66
N VAL A 227 -17.65 13.52 -9.76
CA VAL A 227 -18.40 12.69 -8.83
C VAL A 227 -17.43 11.66 -8.24
N GLY A 228 -17.24 11.70 -6.92
CA GLY A 228 -16.38 10.74 -6.22
C GLY A 228 -16.99 9.33 -6.20
N GLU A 229 -16.16 8.33 -5.85
CA GLU A 229 -16.50 6.90 -5.88
C GLU A 229 -17.82 6.53 -5.19
N GLY A 230 -18.04 7.04 -3.97
CA GLY A 230 -19.26 6.77 -3.21
C GLY A 230 -20.52 7.29 -3.89
N ALA A 231 -20.47 8.53 -4.39
CA ALA A 231 -21.61 9.13 -5.10
C ALA A 231 -21.83 8.46 -6.47
N ALA A 232 -20.77 8.05 -7.17
CA ALA A 232 -20.87 7.32 -8.43
C ALA A 232 -21.57 5.97 -8.25
N THR A 233 -21.24 5.24 -7.16
CA THR A 233 -21.91 3.98 -6.77
C THR A 233 -23.41 4.21 -6.54
N THR A 234 -23.77 5.23 -5.74
CA THR A 234 -25.18 5.53 -5.46
C THR A 234 -25.94 5.92 -6.73
N LEU A 235 -25.36 6.78 -7.57
CA LEU A 235 -25.96 7.19 -8.83
C LEU A 235 -26.13 6.01 -9.78
N ALA A 236 -25.16 5.09 -9.85
CA ALA A 236 -25.26 3.88 -10.66
C ALA A 236 -26.51 3.06 -10.33
N LEU A 237 -26.81 2.91 -9.04
CA LEU A 237 -28.00 2.19 -8.59
C LEU A 237 -29.28 2.97 -8.88
N VAL A 238 -29.33 4.26 -8.52
CA VAL A 238 -30.53 5.10 -8.72
C VAL A 238 -30.89 5.19 -10.20
N ILE A 239 -29.91 5.46 -11.06
CA ILE A 239 -30.13 5.61 -12.51
C ILE A 239 -30.53 4.27 -13.13
N HIS A 240 -29.95 3.16 -12.67
CA HIS A 240 -30.37 1.83 -13.11
C HIS A 240 -31.86 1.55 -12.79
N GLU A 241 -32.30 1.83 -11.56
CA GLU A 241 -33.72 1.65 -11.18
C GLU A 241 -34.66 2.57 -11.97
N LEU A 242 -34.29 3.85 -12.14
CA LEU A 242 -35.10 4.80 -12.88
C LEU A 242 -35.21 4.45 -14.37
N ALA A 243 -34.09 4.02 -14.98
CA ALA A 243 -34.06 3.59 -16.37
C ALA A 243 -34.88 2.31 -16.58
N THR A 244 -34.73 1.31 -15.70
CA THR A 244 -35.53 0.08 -15.78
C THR A 244 -37.03 0.34 -15.58
N ASN A 245 -37.40 1.23 -14.65
CA ASN A 245 -38.80 1.66 -14.49
C ASN A 245 -39.33 2.39 -15.73
N SER A 246 -38.50 3.21 -16.35
CA SER A 246 -38.86 3.91 -17.59
C SER A 246 -39.14 2.93 -18.74
N VAL A 247 -38.37 1.85 -18.85
CA VAL A 247 -38.58 0.80 -19.87
C VAL A 247 -39.82 -0.05 -19.56
N LYS A 248 -40.05 -0.41 -18.29
CA LYS A 248 -41.15 -1.30 -17.90
C LYS A 248 -42.51 -0.59 -17.89
N TYR A 249 -42.54 0.65 -17.43
CA TYR A 249 -43.78 1.34 -17.06
C TYR A 249 -43.85 2.80 -17.53
N GLY A 250 -42.76 3.36 -18.04
CA GLY A 250 -42.63 4.79 -18.31
C GLY A 250 -42.41 5.12 -19.79
N ALA A 251 -41.73 6.24 -20.03
CA ALA A 251 -41.55 6.79 -21.38
C ALA A 251 -40.86 5.81 -22.34
N LEU A 252 -39.85 5.07 -21.86
CA LEU A 252 -39.10 4.12 -22.70
C LEU A 252 -39.85 2.82 -22.99
N SER A 253 -41.09 2.65 -22.48
CA SER A 253 -41.95 1.52 -22.83
C SER A 253 -42.64 1.68 -24.20
N ALA A 254 -42.70 2.91 -24.72
CA ALA A 254 -43.28 3.23 -26.03
C ALA A 254 -42.17 3.58 -27.05
N ASP A 255 -42.39 3.26 -28.32
CA ASP A 255 -41.38 3.45 -29.37
C ASP A 255 -40.95 4.92 -29.54
N GLU A 256 -41.90 5.86 -29.39
CA GLU A 256 -41.65 7.30 -29.54
C GLU A 256 -41.30 8.03 -28.23
N GLY A 257 -41.26 7.32 -27.10
CA GLY A 257 -41.02 7.96 -25.82
C GLY A 257 -39.57 8.39 -25.63
N THR A 258 -39.37 9.52 -24.94
CA THR A 258 -38.05 10.12 -24.71
C THR A 258 -37.77 10.31 -23.22
N LEU A 259 -36.50 10.18 -22.82
CA LEU A 259 -36.00 10.46 -21.48
C LEU A 259 -35.05 11.66 -21.53
N ASP A 260 -35.30 12.69 -20.72
CA ASP A 260 -34.39 13.84 -20.57
C ASP A 260 -33.87 13.90 -19.12
N VAL A 261 -32.55 13.95 -18.98
CA VAL A 261 -31.86 14.04 -17.70
C VAL A 261 -31.08 15.34 -17.68
N SER A 262 -31.57 16.33 -16.92
CA SER A 262 -30.93 17.65 -16.81
C SER A 262 -30.58 17.99 -15.37
N GLY A 263 -29.58 18.87 -15.20
CA GLY A 263 -29.17 19.36 -13.88
C GLY A 263 -28.55 20.76 -13.95
N SER A 264 -28.61 21.49 -12.84
CA SER A 264 -27.98 22.80 -12.65
C SER A 264 -27.08 22.82 -11.41
N LEU A 265 -26.12 23.74 -11.39
CA LEU A 265 -25.35 24.07 -10.20
C LEU A 265 -26.02 25.29 -9.55
N ASP A 266 -26.57 25.10 -8.36
CA ASP A 266 -27.03 26.21 -7.54
C ASP A 266 -25.83 26.73 -6.74
N GLY A 267 -25.52 28.01 -6.92
CA GLY A 267 -24.34 28.69 -6.37
C GLY A 267 -24.44 29.04 -4.90
#